data_AF-A0A0A9EWQ8-F1
#
_entry.id   AF-A0A0A9EWQ8-F1
#
_cell.length_a   1.000
_cell.length_b   1.000
_cell.length_c   1.000
_cell.angle_alpha   90.00
_cell.angle_beta   90.00
_cell.angle_gamma   90.00
#
_symmetry.space_group_name_H-M   'P 1'
#
loop_
_entity.id
_entity.type
_entity.pdbx_description
1 polymer ?
#
loop_
_entity_poly.entity_id
_entity_poly.type
_entity_poly.pdbx_seq_one_letter_code
_entity_poly.pdbx_strand_id
1 'polypeptide(L)'
;MLQDGLQPNVPTCNSLLSAFLKMNRFQDAYSVLQNMLVQGLVPSLQTYTLLLSFCTEAHLQMGLCCQLMAITGHPAHMFLLYLPDAEPGGQNIRDHTGYFLDMMHSEDRESKRGLMDAVIDFLHKSGLKEEAGFIWEVAAQKNVYPDSLREKGSSYWLINLHLMSEGTAVTALSRTLAWFHRQILTLGTGPERIDIVTGWGRRSRVTGSSLVRQSVQKLLNLFEFPFFTTRGNTGCFVGCGEPLNRWLHNPYVERMHLL
;
A
#
# COMPACT_ATOMS: atom_id res chain seq x y z
N MET A 1 15.45 -29.59 -13.81
CA MET A 1 14.58 -28.74 -14.65
C MET A 1 15.17 -28.52 -16.03
N LEU A 2 16.16 -27.64 -16.22
CA LEU A 2 16.75 -27.39 -17.55
C LEU A 2 17.46 -28.63 -18.13
N GLN A 3 18.18 -29.38 -17.29
CA GLN A 3 18.81 -30.65 -17.67
C GLN A 3 17.80 -31.74 -18.07
N ASP A 4 16.55 -31.60 -17.62
CA ASP A 4 15.45 -32.52 -17.94
C ASP A 4 14.61 -32.00 -19.12
N GLY A 5 15.07 -30.94 -19.82
CA GLY A 5 14.37 -30.34 -20.96
C GLY A 5 13.16 -29.47 -20.61
N LEU A 6 12.90 -29.23 -19.31
CA LEU A 6 11.79 -28.39 -18.87
C LEU A 6 12.15 -26.90 -18.96
N GLN A 7 11.31 -26.13 -19.67
CA GLN A 7 11.45 -24.68 -19.79
C GLN A 7 10.81 -23.98 -18.59
N PRO A 8 11.46 -22.95 -18.02
CA PRO A 8 10.85 -22.16 -16.96
C PRO A 8 9.65 -21.36 -17.48
N ASN A 9 8.73 -21.08 -16.59
CA ASN A 9 7.60 -20.18 -16.81
C ASN A 9 7.68 -18.98 -15.86
N VAL A 10 6.78 -18.00 -16.01
CA VAL A 10 6.78 -16.76 -15.21
C VAL A 10 6.78 -17.04 -13.69
N PRO A 11 5.93 -17.93 -13.12
CA PRO A 11 6.00 -18.27 -11.70
C PRO A 11 7.34 -18.86 -11.25
N THR A 12 7.96 -19.69 -12.08
CA THR A 12 9.29 -20.27 -11.78
C THR A 12 10.35 -19.18 -11.75
N CYS A 13 10.35 -18.28 -12.72
CA CYS A 13 11.26 -17.13 -12.76
C CYS A 13 11.01 -16.18 -11.59
N ASN A 14 9.76 -15.89 -11.21
CA ASN A 14 9.42 -15.09 -10.04
C ASN A 14 9.96 -15.70 -8.74
N SER A 15 9.93 -17.03 -8.63
CA SER A 15 10.48 -17.75 -7.46
C SER A 15 12.01 -17.63 -7.38
N LEU A 16 12.71 -17.80 -8.51
CA LEU A 16 14.15 -17.59 -8.60
C LEU A 16 14.54 -16.14 -8.32
N LEU A 17 13.80 -15.19 -8.90
CA LEU A 17 13.97 -13.76 -8.67
C LEU A 17 13.86 -13.43 -7.18
N SER A 18 12.79 -13.89 -6.52
CA SER A 18 12.60 -13.68 -5.07
C SER A 18 13.76 -14.26 -4.25
N ALA A 19 14.25 -15.45 -4.61
CA ALA A 19 15.38 -16.08 -3.92
C ALA A 19 16.68 -15.28 -4.08
N PHE A 20 17.02 -14.86 -5.31
CA PHE A 20 18.22 -14.08 -5.56
C PHE A 20 18.19 -12.71 -4.90
N LEU A 21 17.04 -12.01 -4.95
CA LEU A 21 16.86 -10.73 -4.27
C LEU A 21 17.07 -10.86 -2.76
N LYS A 22 16.47 -11.87 -2.11
CA LYS A 22 16.66 -12.14 -0.66
C LYS A 22 18.11 -12.48 -0.28
N MET A 23 18.89 -13.03 -1.22
CA MET A 23 20.32 -13.30 -1.04
C MET A 23 21.21 -12.11 -1.42
N ASN A 24 20.64 -10.94 -1.73
CA ASN A 24 21.33 -9.76 -2.27
C ASN A 24 22.16 -10.06 -3.53
N ARG A 25 21.77 -11.08 -4.31
CA ARG A 25 22.43 -11.50 -5.55
C ARG A 25 21.84 -10.77 -6.75
N PHE A 26 22.08 -9.46 -6.82
CA PHE A 26 21.46 -8.58 -7.83
C PHE A 26 21.81 -8.94 -9.27
N GLN A 27 23.05 -9.36 -9.51
CA GLN A 27 23.46 -9.76 -10.85
C GLN A 27 22.68 -10.98 -11.35
N ASP A 28 22.43 -11.95 -10.46
CA ASP A 28 21.64 -13.13 -10.80
C ASP A 28 20.16 -12.80 -11.00
N ALA A 29 19.60 -11.94 -10.13
CA ALA A 29 18.23 -11.42 -10.30
C ALA A 29 18.07 -10.69 -11.65
N TYR A 30 19.06 -9.87 -12.02
CA TYR A 30 19.14 -9.18 -13.30
C TYR A 30 19.19 -10.17 -14.47
N SER A 31 20.03 -11.20 -14.38
CA SER A 31 20.11 -12.26 -15.39
C SER A 31 18.80 -13.04 -15.54
N VAL A 32 18.06 -13.29 -14.44
CA VAL A 32 16.73 -13.92 -14.51
C VAL A 32 15.76 -13.07 -15.32
N LEU A 33 15.69 -11.76 -15.07
CA LEU A 33 14.81 -10.85 -15.81
C LEU A 33 15.18 -10.78 -17.29
N GLN A 34 16.46 -10.70 -17.63
CA GLN A 34 16.90 -10.73 -19.03
C GLN A 34 16.55 -12.04 -19.72
N ASN A 35 16.77 -13.17 -19.05
CA ASN A 35 16.45 -14.49 -19.60
C ASN A 35 14.94 -14.66 -19.83
N MET A 36 14.08 -14.09 -18.97
CA MET A 36 12.64 -14.07 -19.23
C MET A 36 12.33 -13.43 -20.58
N LEU A 37 12.91 -12.26 -20.88
CA LEU A 37 12.68 -11.56 -22.15
C LEU A 37 13.23 -12.33 -23.35
N VAL A 38 14.43 -12.89 -23.24
CA VAL A 38 15.05 -13.71 -24.31
C VAL A 38 14.20 -14.94 -24.62
N GLN A 39 13.52 -15.51 -23.62
CA GLN A 39 12.62 -16.65 -23.77
C GLN A 39 11.19 -16.26 -24.17
N GLY A 40 10.91 -14.97 -24.39
CA GLY A 40 9.58 -14.47 -24.72
C GLY A 40 8.57 -14.54 -23.56
N LEU A 41 9.04 -14.72 -22.32
CA LEU A 41 8.21 -14.64 -21.12
C LEU A 41 7.95 -13.17 -20.78
N VAL A 42 6.67 -12.83 -20.60
CA VAL A 42 6.26 -11.47 -20.19
C VAL A 42 6.22 -11.41 -18.67
N PRO A 43 7.03 -10.55 -18.02
CA PRO A 43 6.92 -10.30 -16.58
C PRO A 43 5.52 -9.85 -16.18
N SER A 44 5.01 -10.41 -15.10
CA SER A 44 3.66 -10.16 -14.58
C SER A 44 3.64 -9.01 -13.57
N LEU A 45 2.46 -8.49 -13.20
CA LEU A 45 2.33 -7.55 -12.07
C LEU A 45 3.02 -8.08 -10.80
N GLN A 46 2.91 -9.39 -10.54
CA GLN A 46 3.59 -10.03 -9.41
C GLN A 46 5.12 -9.90 -9.48
N THR A 47 5.71 -9.95 -10.68
CA THR A 47 7.15 -9.75 -10.87
C THR A 47 7.58 -8.36 -10.39
N TYR A 48 6.79 -7.32 -10.67
CA TYR A 48 7.06 -5.95 -10.23
C TYR A 48 6.75 -5.71 -8.76
N THR A 49 5.69 -6.33 -8.24
CA THR A 49 5.44 -6.36 -6.80
C THR A 49 6.68 -6.89 -6.07
N LEU A 50 7.26 -8.01 -6.52
CA LEU A 50 8.47 -8.57 -5.90
C LEU A 50 9.67 -7.61 -5.95
N LEU A 51 9.91 -6.98 -7.11
CA LEU A 51 11.01 -6.02 -7.28
C LEU A 51 10.85 -4.81 -6.36
N LEU A 52 9.65 -4.24 -6.30
CA LEU A 52 9.36 -3.07 -5.47
C LEU A 52 9.39 -3.41 -3.98
N SER A 53 8.74 -4.51 -3.56
CA SER A 53 8.81 -4.96 -2.17
C SER A 53 10.24 -5.17 -1.71
N PHE A 54 11.07 -5.80 -2.54
CA PHE A 54 12.49 -5.95 -2.21
C PHE A 54 13.23 -4.62 -2.13
N CYS A 55 13.04 -3.74 -3.12
CA CYS A 55 13.60 -2.38 -3.12
C CYS A 55 13.28 -1.62 -1.82
N THR A 56 12.05 -1.75 -1.36
CA THR A 56 11.56 -1.15 -0.13
C THR A 56 12.20 -1.76 1.12
N GLU A 57 12.33 -3.09 1.18
CA GLU A 57 12.98 -3.80 2.31
C GLU A 57 14.49 -3.54 2.38
N ALA A 58 15.16 -3.45 1.24
CA ALA A 58 16.59 -3.18 1.14
C ALA A 58 16.93 -1.68 1.19
N HIS A 59 15.94 -0.80 1.38
CA HIS A 59 16.10 0.66 1.39
C HIS A 59 16.86 1.19 0.17
N LEU A 60 16.58 0.64 -1.01
CA LEU A 60 17.21 1.05 -2.25
C LEU A 60 16.66 2.41 -2.70
N GLN A 61 17.54 3.22 -3.28
CA GLN A 61 17.13 4.49 -3.87
C GLN A 61 16.22 4.27 -5.09
N MET A 62 15.25 5.17 -5.28
CA MET A 62 14.34 5.21 -6.44
C MET A 62 15.05 4.97 -7.77
N GLY A 63 16.19 5.63 -8.01
CA GLY A 63 16.96 5.46 -9.24
C GLY A 63 17.41 4.02 -9.50
N LEU A 64 17.87 3.30 -8.46
CA LEU A 64 18.30 1.91 -8.60
C LEU A 64 17.10 0.97 -8.83
N CYS A 65 15.97 1.23 -8.19
CA CYS A 65 14.73 0.48 -8.43
C CYS A 65 14.24 0.65 -9.87
N CYS A 66 14.25 1.90 -10.36
CA CYS A 66 13.94 2.19 -11.76
C CYS A 66 14.90 1.46 -12.72
N GLN A 67 16.20 1.40 -12.42
CA GLN A 67 17.17 0.67 -13.24
C GLN A 67 16.89 -0.83 -13.30
N LEU A 68 16.58 -1.45 -12.17
CA LEU A 68 16.22 -2.88 -12.12
C LEU A 68 14.95 -3.18 -12.92
N MET A 69 13.97 -2.28 -12.88
CA MET A 69 12.70 -2.44 -13.60
C MET A 69 12.81 -2.08 -15.09
N ALA A 70 13.75 -1.19 -15.47
CA ALA A 70 13.90 -0.66 -16.85
C ALA A 70 14.12 -1.76 -17.90
N ILE A 71 14.83 -2.83 -17.53
CA ILE A 71 15.15 -3.97 -18.41
C ILE A 71 13.89 -4.52 -19.09
N THR A 72 12.80 -4.54 -18.34
CA THR A 72 11.58 -5.25 -18.71
C THR A 72 10.53 -4.36 -19.40
N GLY A 73 10.71 -3.03 -19.40
CA GLY A 73 9.84 -2.09 -20.12
C GLY A 73 8.37 -2.06 -19.67
N HIS A 74 8.03 -2.59 -18.50
CA HIS A 74 6.63 -2.75 -18.08
C HIS A 74 6.00 -1.43 -17.61
N PRO A 75 4.65 -1.30 -17.70
CA PRO A 75 3.94 -0.10 -17.27
C PRO A 75 4.27 0.38 -15.85
N ALA A 76 4.54 -0.51 -14.90
CA ALA A 76 4.95 -0.14 -13.53
C ALA A 76 6.29 0.61 -13.48
N HIS A 77 7.25 0.28 -14.36
CA HIS A 77 8.48 1.04 -14.51
C HIS A 77 8.19 2.45 -15.02
N MET A 78 7.39 2.55 -16.08
CA MET A 78 7.00 3.83 -16.67
C MET A 78 6.21 4.69 -15.70
N PHE A 79 5.32 4.08 -14.91
CA PHE A 79 4.55 4.75 -13.87
C PHE A 79 5.47 5.44 -12.85
N LEU A 80 6.47 4.74 -12.32
CA LEU A 80 7.39 5.31 -11.34
C LEU A 80 8.38 6.31 -11.96
N LEU A 81 8.87 6.04 -13.16
CA LEU A 81 9.82 6.90 -13.86
C LEU A 81 9.22 8.28 -14.17
N TYR A 82 7.93 8.31 -14.53
CA TYR A 82 7.21 9.54 -14.88
C TYR A 82 6.25 10.00 -13.78
N LEU A 83 6.41 9.52 -12.54
CA LEU A 83 5.64 10.02 -11.42
C LEU A 83 5.99 11.50 -11.19
N PRO A 84 5.04 12.44 -11.34
CA PRO A 84 5.32 13.85 -11.12
C PRO A 84 5.39 14.17 -9.62
N ASP A 85 6.09 15.25 -9.29
CA ASP A 85 6.06 15.81 -7.93
C ASP A 85 4.64 16.26 -7.56
N ALA A 86 4.26 16.11 -6.29
CA ALA A 86 2.92 16.50 -5.85
C ALA A 86 2.66 18.02 -5.97
N GLU A 87 1.70 18.38 -6.82
CA GLU A 87 1.11 19.72 -6.85
C GLU A 87 0.05 19.90 -5.75
N PRO A 88 -0.31 21.13 -5.36
CA PRO A 88 -1.41 21.38 -4.43
C PRO A 88 -2.70 20.66 -4.88
N GLY A 89 -3.24 19.79 -4.04
CA GLY A 89 -4.43 18.98 -4.33
C GLY A 89 -4.16 17.66 -5.09
N GLY A 90 -2.94 17.48 -5.61
CA GLY A 90 -2.44 16.22 -6.16
C GLY A 90 -3.08 15.77 -7.47
N GLN A 91 -3.71 16.67 -8.23
CA GLN A 91 -4.47 16.29 -9.43
C GLN A 91 -3.59 15.62 -10.49
N ASN A 92 -2.38 16.13 -10.69
CA ASN A 92 -1.38 15.54 -11.58
C ASN A 92 -1.07 14.07 -11.27
N ILE A 93 -0.91 13.73 -9.98
CA ILE A 93 -0.68 12.36 -9.52
C ILE A 93 -1.94 11.52 -9.65
N ARG A 94 -3.12 12.09 -9.35
CA ARG A 94 -4.39 11.39 -9.50
C ARG A 94 -4.65 10.97 -10.93
N ASP A 95 -4.45 11.90 -11.87
CA ASP A 95 -4.61 11.65 -13.30
C ASP A 95 -3.62 10.58 -13.76
N HIS A 96 -2.34 10.73 -13.43
CA HIS A 96 -1.29 9.74 -13.73
C HIS A 96 -1.62 8.34 -13.22
N THR A 97 -2.06 8.24 -11.95
CA THR A 97 -2.50 6.99 -11.33
C THR A 97 -3.76 6.43 -11.99
N GLY A 98 -4.69 7.32 -12.35
CA GLY A 98 -5.92 6.98 -13.04
C GLY A 98 -5.64 6.30 -14.37
N TYR A 99 -4.85 6.96 -15.23
CA TYR A 99 -4.42 6.43 -16.51
C TYR A 99 -3.67 5.11 -16.36
N PHE A 100 -2.77 5.01 -15.38
CA PHE A 100 -2.03 3.77 -15.12
C PHE A 100 -2.94 2.58 -14.78
N LEU A 101 -3.92 2.78 -13.90
CA LEU A 101 -4.89 1.73 -13.54
C LEU A 101 -5.82 1.37 -14.70
N ASP A 102 -6.17 2.35 -15.55
CA ASP A 102 -6.99 2.12 -16.75
C ASP A 102 -6.22 1.36 -17.85
N MET A 103 -4.91 1.60 -17.99
CA MET A 103 -4.06 0.80 -18.87
C MET A 103 -4.00 -0.67 -18.45
N MET A 104 -4.10 -0.96 -17.15
CA MET A 104 -4.10 -2.33 -16.59
C MET A 104 -5.51 -2.85 -16.27
N HIS A 105 -6.53 -2.41 -17.03
CA HIS A 105 -7.92 -2.84 -16.79
C HIS A 105 -8.12 -4.35 -16.92
N SER A 106 -7.37 -5.03 -17.79
CA SER A 106 -7.43 -6.49 -18.02
C SER A 106 -6.86 -7.32 -16.88
N GLU A 107 -6.01 -6.73 -16.03
CA GLU A 107 -5.39 -7.42 -14.90
C GLU A 107 -6.41 -7.73 -13.81
N ASP A 108 -6.21 -8.81 -13.08
CA ASP A 108 -7.07 -9.13 -11.96
C ASP A 108 -6.86 -8.14 -10.79
N ARG A 109 -7.87 -8.06 -9.92
CA ARG A 109 -7.88 -7.12 -8.80
C ARG A 109 -6.83 -7.44 -7.74
N GLU A 110 -6.52 -8.70 -7.50
CA GLU A 110 -5.50 -9.06 -6.49
C GLU A 110 -4.10 -8.68 -6.95
N SER A 111 -3.79 -8.91 -8.23
CA SER A 111 -2.53 -8.48 -8.86
C SER A 111 -2.39 -6.95 -8.86
N LYS A 112 -3.46 -6.22 -9.23
CA LYS A 112 -3.49 -4.75 -9.10
C LYS A 112 -3.28 -4.29 -7.67
N ARG A 113 -3.97 -4.90 -6.69
CA ARG A 113 -3.80 -4.59 -5.26
C ARG A 113 -2.37 -4.81 -4.81
N GLY A 114 -1.77 -5.96 -5.16
CA GLY A 114 -0.39 -6.28 -4.79
C GLY A 114 0.62 -5.27 -5.35
N LEU A 115 0.44 -4.84 -6.60
CA LEU A 115 1.29 -3.81 -7.20
C LEU A 115 1.10 -2.44 -6.56
N MET A 116 -0.15 -1.99 -6.39
CA MET A 116 -0.43 -0.69 -5.76
C MET A 116 0.08 -0.64 -4.32
N ASP A 117 -0.07 -1.73 -3.56
CA ASP A 117 0.44 -1.85 -2.20
C ASP A 117 1.97 -1.70 -2.17
N ALA A 118 2.69 -2.36 -3.07
CA ALA A 118 4.15 -2.24 -3.15
C ALA A 118 4.61 -0.83 -3.58
N VAL A 119 3.91 -0.20 -4.54
CA VAL A 119 4.18 1.18 -4.97
C VAL A 119 3.98 2.17 -3.82
N ILE A 120 2.85 2.10 -3.11
CA ILE A 120 2.53 3.01 -2.01
C ILE A 120 3.51 2.80 -0.84
N ASP A 121 3.84 1.54 -0.50
CA ASP A 121 4.84 1.24 0.53
C ASP A 121 6.20 1.86 0.21
N PHE A 122 6.63 1.68 -1.04
CA PHE A 122 7.91 2.16 -1.51
C PHE A 122 8.02 3.67 -1.46
N LEU A 123 7.00 4.38 -1.97
CA LEU A 123 6.95 5.84 -1.94
C LEU A 123 6.90 6.37 -0.51
N HIS A 124 6.07 5.76 0.35
CA HIS A 124 5.96 6.12 1.76
C HIS A 124 7.32 6.01 2.47
N LYS A 125 8.03 4.88 2.32
CA LYS A 125 9.33 4.67 2.96
C LYS A 125 10.47 5.44 2.31
N SER A 126 10.29 5.88 1.06
CA SER A 126 11.20 6.78 0.36
C SER A 126 10.99 8.27 0.71
N GLY A 127 9.99 8.59 1.54
CA GLY A 127 9.67 9.95 1.96
C GLY A 127 8.71 10.71 1.03
N LEU A 128 8.26 10.10 -0.07
CA LEU A 128 7.28 10.63 -1.03
C LEU A 128 5.84 10.35 -0.53
N LYS A 129 5.53 10.87 0.66
CA LYS A 129 4.29 10.53 1.38
C LYS A 129 3.05 11.21 0.83
N GLU A 130 3.19 12.41 0.25
CA GLU A 130 2.07 13.07 -0.45
C GLU A 130 1.63 12.23 -1.65
N GLU A 131 2.60 11.82 -2.48
CA GLU A 131 2.42 11.00 -3.67
C GLU A 131 1.77 9.67 -3.31
N ALA A 132 2.34 8.96 -2.33
CA ALA A 132 1.78 7.72 -1.81
C ALA A 132 0.31 7.88 -1.42
N GLY A 133 -0.02 9.01 -0.78
CA GLY A 133 -1.37 9.36 -0.37
C GLY A 133 -2.35 9.56 -1.52
N PHE A 134 -1.99 10.37 -2.53
CA PHE A 134 -2.85 10.60 -3.70
C PHE A 134 -3.07 9.32 -4.51
N ILE A 135 -2.01 8.51 -4.67
CA ILE A 135 -2.08 7.20 -5.32
C ILE A 135 -3.04 6.28 -4.58
N TRP A 136 -2.96 6.23 -3.24
CA TRP A 136 -3.86 5.42 -2.43
C TRP A 136 -5.32 5.84 -2.60
N GLU A 137 -5.61 7.15 -2.59
CA GLU A 137 -6.98 7.66 -2.77
C GLU A 137 -7.57 7.25 -4.13
N VAL A 138 -6.80 7.33 -5.22
CA VAL A 138 -7.25 6.86 -6.54
C VAL A 138 -7.45 5.36 -6.57
N ALA A 139 -6.53 4.58 -5.98
CA ALA A 139 -6.65 3.13 -5.91
C ALA A 139 -7.90 2.70 -5.11
N ALA A 140 -8.21 3.39 -4.00
CA ALA A 140 -9.43 3.19 -3.24
C ALA A 140 -10.69 3.52 -4.08
N GLN A 141 -10.70 4.68 -4.77
CA GLN A 141 -11.81 5.09 -5.65
C GLN A 141 -12.06 4.13 -6.82
N LYS A 142 -10.99 3.60 -7.42
CA LYS A 142 -11.06 2.58 -8.49
C LYS A 142 -11.26 1.15 -7.96
N ASN A 143 -11.66 0.99 -6.70
CA ASN A 143 -12.01 -0.29 -6.08
C ASN A 143 -10.88 -1.33 -6.09
N VAL A 144 -9.61 -0.89 -6.03
CA VAL A 144 -8.44 -1.77 -5.85
C VAL A 144 -8.44 -2.37 -4.43
N TYR A 145 -8.96 -1.61 -3.46
CA TYR A 145 -9.10 -2.01 -2.05
C TYR A 145 -10.58 -2.03 -1.59
N PRO A 146 -11.40 -2.99 -2.06
CA PRO A 146 -12.86 -2.98 -1.82
C PRO A 146 -13.27 -3.04 -0.34
N ASP A 147 -12.45 -3.66 0.50
CA ASP A 147 -12.75 -3.89 1.92
C ASP A 147 -12.03 -2.93 2.86
N SER A 148 -11.27 -1.95 2.34
CA SER A 148 -10.42 -1.06 3.16
C SER A 148 -11.23 -0.10 4.02
N LEU A 149 -12.39 0.33 3.57
CA LEU A 149 -13.32 1.19 4.31
C LEU A 149 -14.74 0.67 4.13
N ARG A 150 -15.42 0.35 5.23
CA ARG A 150 -16.80 -0.14 5.20
C ARG A 150 -17.66 0.55 6.24
N GLU A 151 -18.82 1.03 5.84
CA GLU A 151 -19.87 1.43 6.76
C GLU A 151 -20.67 0.19 7.19
N LYS A 152 -20.76 -0.07 8.49
CA LYS A 152 -21.43 -1.25 9.08
C LYS A 152 -22.82 -0.96 9.63
N GLY A 153 -23.16 0.32 9.78
CA GLY A 153 -24.40 0.83 10.35
C GLY A 153 -24.33 2.34 10.42
N SER A 154 -25.40 3.00 10.89
CA SER A 154 -25.45 4.46 10.98
C SER A 154 -24.24 4.99 11.76
N SER A 155 -23.38 5.74 11.06
CA SER A 155 -22.20 6.38 11.64
C SER A 155 -21.16 5.42 12.25
N TYR A 156 -21.21 4.12 11.93
CA TYR A 156 -20.22 3.11 12.35
C TYR A 156 -19.38 2.64 11.16
N TRP A 157 -18.08 2.90 11.23
CA TRP A 157 -17.13 2.62 10.18
C TRP A 157 -16.05 1.62 10.59
N LEU A 158 -15.63 0.80 9.64
CA LEU A 158 -14.53 -0.14 9.75
C LEU A 158 -13.44 0.25 8.75
N ILE A 159 -12.26 0.60 9.25
CA ILE A 159 -11.03 0.78 8.47
C ILE A 159 -10.24 -0.52 8.53
N ASN A 160 -9.95 -1.13 7.39
CA ASN A 160 -9.35 -2.44 7.30
C ASN A 160 -7.98 -2.41 6.62
N LEU A 161 -6.93 -2.59 7.42
CA LEU A 161 -5.54 -2.43 7.01
C LEU A 161 -4.76 -3.77 6.98
N HIS A 162 -5.43 -4.89 7.29
CA HIS A 162 -4.73 -6.18 7.51
C HIS A 162 -4.08 -6.82 6.27
N LEU A 163 -4.49 -6.42 5.06
CA LEU A 163 -3.93 -6.90 3.78
C LEU A 163 -3.05 -5.85 3.11
N MET A 164 -2.60 -4.85 3.87
CA MET A 164 -1.73 -3.79 3.39
C MET A 164 -0.33 -3.96 3.97
N SER A 165 0.68 -3.48 3.25
CA SER A 165 2.00 -3.25 3.80
C SER A 165 1.99 -2.20 4.91
N GLU A 166 3.10 -2.04 5.60
CA GLU A 166 3.24 -1.05 6.68
C GLU A 166 2.99 0.39 6.21
N GLY A 167 3.70 0.84 5.17
CA GLY A 167 3.58 2.19 4.62
C GLY A 167 2.22 2.42 3.98
N THR A 168 1.68 1.44 3.26
CA THR A 168 0.32 1.52 2.71
C THR A 168 -0.73 1.62 3.81
N ALA A 169 -0.61 0.87 4.90
CA ALA A 169 -1.55 0.94 6.02
C ALA A 169 -1.53 2.30 6.72
N VAL A 170 -0.34 2.88 6.95
CA VAL A 170 -0.19 4.22 7.54
C VAL A 170 -0.79 5.29 6.62
N THR A 171 -0.42 5.24 5.33
CA THR A 171 -0.98 6.14 4.30
C THR A 171 -2.50 6.02 4.22
N ALA A 172 -3.03 4.80 4.12
CA ALA A 172 -4.46 4.54 4.06
C ALA A 172 -5.21 5.09 5.27
N LEU A 173 -4.69 4.84 6.47
CA LEU A 173 -5.29 5.33 7.71
C LEU A 173 -5.32 6.86 7.73
N SER A 174 -4.19 7.51 7.48
CA SER A 174 -4.10 8.98 7.48
C SER A 174 -5.05 9.63 6.46
N ARG A 175 -5.10 9.13 5.21
CA ARG A 175 -5.98 9.68 4.16
C ARG A 175 -7.45 9.40 4.45
N THR A 176 -7.78 8.25 5.04
CA THR A 176 -9.15 7.94 5.47
C THR A 176 -9.62 8.88 6.58
N LEU A 177 -8.77 9.18 7.57
CA LEU A 177 -9.10 10.09 8.66
C LEU A 177 -9.22 11.54 8.18
N ALA A 178 -8.33 11.99 7.29
CA ALA A 178 -8.45 13.27 6.60
C ALA A 178 -9.76 13.36 5.79
N TRP A 179 -10.15 12.27 5.13
CA TRP A 179 -11.45 12.20 4.48
C TRP A 179 -12.62 12.39 5.47
N PHE A 180 -12.62 11.72 6.62
CA PHE A 180 -13.64 11.95 7.66
C PHE A 180 -13.64 13.39 8.18
N HIS A 181 -12.47 13.99 8.43
CA HIS A 181 -12.34 15.39 8.80
C HIS A 181 -13.04 16.31 7.79
N ARG A 182 -12.76 16.12 6.49
CA ARG A 182 -13.41 16.89 5.42
C ARG A 182 -14.92 16.68 5.38
N GLN A 183 -15.40 15.43 5.55
CA GLN A 183 -16.84 15.15 5.60
C GLN A 183 -17.53 15.84 6.78
N ILE A 184 -16.88 15.91 7.94
CA ILE A 184 -17.40 16.63 9.11
C ILE A 184 -17.55 18.12 8.82
N LEU A 185 -16.53 18.72 8.19
CA LEU A 185 -16.58 20.15 7.85
C LEU A 185 -17.64 20.48 6.80
N THR A 186 -17.94 19.56 5.87
CA THR A 186 -18.92 19.78 4.80
C THR A 186 -20.35 19.43 5.22
N LEU A 187 -20.56 18.33 5.94
CA LEU A 187 -21.87 17.79 6.28
C LEU A 187 -22.29 18.07 7.73
N GLY A 188 -21.38 18.53 8.58
CA GLY A 188 -21.61 18.78 10.00
C GLY A 188 -21.83 17.51 10.85
N THR A 189 -21.73 16.33 10.25
CA THR A 189 -21.92 15.03 10.91
C THR A 189 -20.68 14.16 10.74
N GLY A 190 -20.29 13.49 11.81
CA GLY A 190 -19.11 12.64 11.88
C GLY A 190 -19.45 11.21 12.30
N PRO A 191 -18.49 10.29 12.19
CA PRO A 191 -18.68 8.91 12.64
C PRO A 191 -18.83 8.85 14.16
N GLU A 192 -19.84 8.11 14.63
CA GLU A 192 -20.01 7.81 16.05
C GLU A 192 -18.99 6.77 16.51
N ARG A 193 -18.53 5.91 15.59
CA ARG A 193 -17.55 4.86 15.87
C ARG A 193 -16.68 4.56 14.65
N ILE A 194 -15.38 4.42 14.90
CA ILE A 194 -14.42 3.88 13.94
C ILE A 194 -13.70 2.69 14.59
N ASP A 195 -13.73 1.54 13.91
CA ASP A 195 -12.89 0.39 14.22
C ASP A 195 -11.75 0.29 13.20
N ILE A 196 -10.49 0.33 13.64
CA ILE A 196 -9.30 0.13 12.78
C ILE A 196 -8.77 -1.28 12.98
N VAL A 197 -8.83 -2.10 11.94
CA VAL A 197 -8.32 -3.48 11.92
C VAL A 197 -6.93 -3.50 11.31
N THR A 198 -5.92 -3.80 12.12
CA THR A 198 -4.49 -3.83 11.72
C THR A 198 -3.97 -5.27 11.55
N GLY A 199 -4.91 -6.20 11.40
CA GLY A 199 -4.71 -7.64 11.54
C GLY A 199 -4.70 -8.07 13.02
N TRP A 200 -4.89 -9.37 13.27
CA TRP A 200 -4.76 -10.03 14.58
C TRP A 200 -5.95 -9.85 15.55
N GLY A 201 -7.10 -10.43 15.20
CA GLY A 201 -8.24 -10.62 16.11
C GLY A 201 -8.34 -12.05 16.67
N ARG A 202 -9.37 -12.33 17.49
CA ARG A 202 -9.65 -13.56 18.30
C ARG A 202 -9.38 -14.95 17.68
N ARG A 203 -9.08 -15.06 16.38
CA ARG A 203 -8.92 -16.32 15.63
C ARG A 203 -7.60 -16.45 14.83
N SER A 204 -6.64 -15.54 15.00
CA SER A 204 -5.35 -15.62 14.30
C SER A 204 -4.42 -16.68 14.94
N ARG A 205 -3.76 -17.50 14.11
CA ARG A 205 -2.83 -18.59 14.52
C ARG A 205 -1.39 -18.15 14.76
N VAL A 206 -1.05 -16.92 14.38
CA VAL A 206 0.25 -16.33 14.70
C VAL A 206 0.01 -15.42 15.90
N THR A 207 0.94 -15.39 16.87
CA THR A 207 0.85 -14.54 18.08
C THR A 207 2.04 -13.58 18.15
N GLY A 208 1.83 -12.27 18.37
CA GLY A 208 2.83 -11.42 19.04
C GLY A 208 3.18 -10.04 18.44
N SER A 209 3.20 -9.83 17.12
CA SER A 209 3.63 -8.53 16.57
C SER A 209 3.32 -8.38 15.08
N SER A 210 2.38 -7.51 14.74
CA SER A 210 2.18 -7.02 13.36
C SER A 210 2.95 -5.71 13.19
N LEU A 211 3.81 -5.61 12.18
CA LEU A 211 4.46 -4.33 11.82
C LEU A 211 3.41 -3.25 11.55
N VAL A 212 2.35 -3.60 10.80
CA VAL A 212 1.20 -2.72 10.56
C VAL A 212 0.58 -2.22 11.87
N ARG A 213 0.32 -3.11 12.83
CA ARG A 213 -0.24 -2.71 14.14
C ARG A 213 0.71 -1.80 14.91
N GLN A 214 2.02 -2.09 14.89
CA GLN A 214 3.01 -1.26 15.58
C GLN A 214 3.08 0.14 14.98
N SER A 215 3.09 0.26 13.65
CA SER A 215 3.21 1.53 12.96
C SER A 215 1.92 2.34 13.04
N VAL A 216 0.76 1.69 12.96
CA VAL A 216 -0.52 2.31 13.29
C VAL A 216 -0.51 2.79 14.74
N GLN A 217 -0.16 1.96 15.72
CA GLN A 217 -0.09 2.39 17.13
C GLN A 217 0.82 3.61 17.33
N LYS A 218 2.00 3.62 16.71
CA LYS A 218 2.93 4.76 16.77
C LYS A 218 2.28 6.02 16.21
N LEU A 219 1.60 5.93 15.06
CA LEU A 219 0.84 7.04 14.48
C LEU A 219 -0.26 7.53 15.42
N LEU A 220 -1.10 6.62 15.94
CA LEU A 220 -2.20 6.98 16.86
C LEU A 220 -1.64 7.67 18.13
N ASN A 221 -0.53 7.19 18.68
CA ASN A 221 0.10 7.78 19.86
C ASN A 221 0.71 9.16 19.58
N LEU A 222 1.35 9.35 18.42
CA LEU A 222 1.97 10.62 18.03
C LEU A 222 0.96 11.77 17.98
N PHE A 223 -0.29 11.48 17.62
CA PHE A 223 -1.38 12.46 17.54
C PHE A 223 -2.38 12.37 18.70
N GLU A 224 -2.00 11.70 19.80
CA GLU A 224 -2.82 11.58 21.03
C GLU A 224 -4.26 11.13 20.76
N PHE A 225 -4.41 10.18 19.85
CA PHE A 225 -5.71 9.78 19.32
C PHE A 225 -6.50 8.95 20.37
N PRO A 226 -7.81 9.16 20.62
CA PRO A 226 -8.55 8.49 21.69
C PRO A 226 -9.02 7.11 21.24
N PHE A 227 -8.11 6.31 20.68
CA PHE A 227 -8.34 4.93 20.31
C PHE A 227 -7.84 3.99 21.40
N PHE A 228 -8.67 3.04 21.78
CA PHE A 228 -8.31 2.01 22.74
C PHE A 228 -8.38 0.62 22.10
N THR A 229 -7.67 -0.34 22.69
CA THR A 229 -7.80 -1.75 22.32
C THR A 229 -8.82 -2.42 23.23
N THR A 230 -9.61 -3.34 22.69
CA THR A 230 -10.58 -4.10 23.47
C THR A 230 -9.96 -5.39 24.02
N ARG A 231 -10.32 -5.77 25.25
CA ARG A 231 -9.84 -7.03 25.85
C ARG A 231 -10.15 -8.21 24.94
N GLY A 232 -9.11 -8.91 24.49
CA GLY A 232 -9.22 -10.08 23.61
C GLY A 232 -9.29 -9.78 22.10
N ASN A 233 -9.17 -8.52 21.67
CA ASN A 233 -9.05 -8.15 20.26
C ASN A 233 -7.96 -7.08 20.06
N THR A 234 -6.71 -7.48 20.31
CA THR A 234 -5.54 -6.58 20.34
C THR A 234 -5.14 -6.03 18.97
N GLY A 235 -5.65 -6.60 17.88
CA GLY A 235 -5.47 -6.15 16.51
C GLY A 235 -6.50 -5.11 16.03
N CYS A 236 -7.44 -4.72 16.89
CA CYS A 236 -8.45 -3.74 16.60
C CYS A 236 -8.32 -2.54 17.53
N PHE A 237 -8.16 -1.36 16.95
CA PHE A 237 -8.30 -0.09 17.66
C PHE A 237 -9.73 0.40 17.52
N VAL A 238 -10.30 0.92 18.59
CA VAL A 238 -11.67 1.42 18.63
C VAL A 238 -11.66 2.87 19.10
N GLY A 239 -12.23 3.75 18.30
CA GLY A 239 -12.55 5.13 18.67
C GLY A 239 -14.05 5.31 18.61
N CYS A 240 -14.64 6.01 19.58
CA CYS A 240 -16.09 6.22 19.62
C CYS A 240 -16.51 7.47 20.40
N GLY A 241 -17.70 7.94 20.08
CA GLY A 241 -18.39 9.01 20.78
C GLY A 241 -17.72 10.37 20.64
N GLU A 242 -18.02 11.24 21.60
CA GLU A 242 -17.56 12.63 21.63
C GLU A 242 -16.03 12.81 21.54
N PRO A 243 -15.19 12.00 22.21
CA PRO A 243 -13.73 12.11 22.06
C PRO A 243 -13.25 11.90 20.62
N LEU A 244 -13.84 10.93 19.89
CA LEU A 244 -13.51 10.69 18.49
C LEU A 244 -13.90 11.88 17.62
N ASN A 245 -15.15 12.35 17.75
CA ASN A 245 -15.65 13.47 16.98
C ASN A 245 -14.82 14.73 17.21
N ARG A 246 -14.56 15.09 18.47
CA ARG A 246 -13.73 16.25 18.81
C ARG A 246 -12.33 16.14 18.24
N TRP A 247 -11.74 14.95 18.29
CA TRP A 247 -10.42 14.73 17.71
C TRP A 247 -10.43 14.93 16.19
N LEU A 248 -11.42 14.38 15.49
CA LEU A 248 -11.55 14.49 14.03
C LEU A 248 -11.76 15.93 13.55
N HIS A 249 -12.25 16.85 14.38
CA HIS A 249 -12.37 18.26 14.01
C HIS A 249 -11.03 19.01 13.98
N ASN A 250 -9.95 18.43 14.52
CA ASN A 250 -8.67 19.13 14.55
C ASN A 250 -8.06 19.26 13.13
N PRO A 251 -7.54 20.44 12.77
CA PRO A 251 -7.03 20.69 11.42
C PRO A 251 -5.75 19.91 11.09
N TYR A 252 -5.00 19.43 12.09
CA TYR A 252 -3.80 18.62 11.85
C TYR A 252 -4.14 17.24 11.26
N VAL A 253 -5.38 16.77 11.39
CA VAL A 253 -5.85 15.49 10.84
C VAL A 253 -5.68 15.46 9.32
N GLU A 254 -5.87 16.60 8.65
CA GLU A 254 -5.68 16.74 7.20
C GLU A 254 -4.23 16.49 6.75
N ARG A 255 -3.25 16.60 7.66
CA ARG A 255 -1.81 16.53 7.35
C ARG A 255 -1.11 15.34 7.98
N MET A 256 -1.84 14.38 8.55
CA MET A 256 -1.24 13.22 9.21
C MET A 256 -0.41 12.34 8.26
N HIS A 257 -0.73 12.34 6.97
CA HIS A 257 -0.01 11.56 5.96
C HIS A 257 1.40 12.09 5.69
N LEU A 258 1.72 13.33 6.09
CA LEU A 258 3.04 13.95 5.90
C LEU A 258 4.10 13.49 6.91
N LEU A 259 3.67 12.86 8.02
CA LEU A 259 4.55 12.43 9.11
C LEU A 259 4.93 10.97 9.01
#